data_AF-A0A920K199-F1
#
_entry.id   AF-A0A920K199-F1
#
_cell.length_a   1.000
_cell.length_b   1.000
_cell.length_c   1.000
_cell.angle_alpha   90.00
_cell.angle_beta   90.00
_cell.angle_gamma   90.00
#
_symmetry.space_group_name_H-M   'P 1'
#
loop_
_entity.id
_entity.type
_entity.pdbx_description
1 polymer ?
#
loop_
_entity_poly.entity_id
_entity_poly.type
_entity_poly.pdbx_seq_one_letter_code
_entity_poly.pdbx_strand_id
1 'polypeptide(L)'
;MSASYRQFCPVAMAAEVLESRWTLLIVRELCLGSKHFNDIRKGVPKMSPTLLSKRLKELEWHGILNRVGSPRGSRKLSMFLRRQEMSFSKLSMRLAAGVRDG
;
A
#
# COMPACT_ATOMS: atom_id res chain seq x y z
N MET A 1 -24.95 -14.14 7.32
CA MET A 1 -24.02 -14.64 8.37
C MET A 1 -22.61 -14.17 8.01
N SER A 2 -22.24 -12.93 8.33
CA SER A 2 -20.86 -12.47 8.16
C SER A 2 -20.12 -12.70 9.47
N ALA A 3 -19.32 -13.77 9.49
CA ALA A 3 -18.46 -14.10 10.61
C ALA A 3 -17.51 -12.92 10.87
N SER A 4 -17.82 -12.14 11.90
CA SER A 4 -16.92 -11.15 12.46
C SER A 4 -15.73 -11.91 13.02
N TYR A 5 -14.57 -11.80 12.37
CA TYR A 5 -13.31 -12.32 12.89
C TYR A 5 -12.92 -11.50 14.12
N ARG A 6 -13.52 -11.83 15.28
CA ARG A 6 -13.18 -11.30 16.61
C ARG A 6 -11.87 -11.89 17.15
N GLN A 7 -10.86 -11.95 16.31
CA GLN A 7 -9.49 -12.34 16.65
C GLN A 7 -8.60 -11.34 15.93
N PHE A 8 -7.67 -10.69 16.64
CA PHE A 8 -6.59 -9.89 16.03
C PHE A 8 -5.69 -10.82 15.20
N CYS A 9 -6.19 -11.29 14.06
CA CYS A 9 -5.47 -12.19 13.17
C CYS A 9 -4.66 -11.35 12.19
N PRO A 10 -3.32 -11.44 12.24
CA PRO A 10 -2.50 -10.64 11.36
C PRO A 10 -2.68 -10.90 9.88
N VAL A 11 -3.03 -12.14 9.60
CA VAL A 11 -3.25 -12.63 8.25
C VAL A 11 -4.55 -12.06 7.69
N ALA A 12 -5.62 -11.95 8.50
CA ALA A 12 -6.88 -11.35 8.05
C ALA A 12 -6.73 -9.86 7.75
N MET A 13 -6.01 -9.11 8.61
CA MET A 13 -5.74 -7.69 8.36
C MET A 13 -4.83 -7.46 7.16
N ALA A 14 -3.81 -8.29 6.96
CA ALA A 14 -3.01 -8.26 5.75
C ALA A 14 -3.86 -8.62 4.51
N ALA A 15 -4.75 -9.61 4.63
CA ALA A 15 -5.64 -10.01 3.57
C ALA A 15 -6.56 -8.87 3.13
N GLU A 16 -7.14 -8.08 4.04
CA GLU A 16 -7.95 -6.89 3.68
C GLU A 16 -7.17 -5.86 2.84
N VAL A 17 -5.90 -5.60 3.19
CA VAL A 17 -5.02 -4.70 2.41
C VAL A 17 -4.70 -5.30 1.04
N LEU A 18 -4.45 -6.62 1.00
CA LEU A 18 -4.13 -7.38 -0.22
C LEU A 18 -5.35 -7.67 -1.10
N GLU A 19 -6.57 -7.60 -0.57
CA GLU A 19 -7.84 -7.93 -1.25
C GLU A 19 -8.18 -6.94 -2.37
N SER A 20 -7.53 -5.77 -2.34
CA SER A 20 -7.55 -4.88 -3.48
C SER A 20 -6.79 -5.53 -4.65
N ARG A 21 -7.54 -6.08 -5.63
CA ARG A 21 -7.12 -6.72 -6.91
C ARG A 21 -5.83 -6.19 -7.56
N TRP A 22 -5.51 -4.93 -7.29
CA TRP A 22 -4.45 -4.14 -7.88
C TRP A 22 -3.19 -4.02 -7.03
N THR A 23 -3.28 -4.16 -5.70
CA THR A 23 -2.16 -3.93 -4.78
C THR A 23 -1.05 -4.95 -4.97
N LEU A 24 -1.39 -6.23 -5.14
CA LEU A 24 -0.40 -7.26 -5.44
C LEU A 24 0.33 -7.00 -6.77
N LEU A 25 -0.37 -6.47 -7.77
CA LEU A 25 0.25 -6.13 -9.05
C LEU A 25 1.18 -4.91 -8.92
N ILE A 26 0.80 -3.90 -8.13
CA ILE A 26 1.68 -2.76 -7.84
C ILE A 26 2.93 -3.22 -7.09
N VAL A 27 2.77 -4.06 -6.06
CA VAL A 27 3.88 -4.63 -5.29
C VAL A 27 4.82 -5.43 -6.20
N ARG A 28 4.27 -6.27 -7.07
CA ARG A 28 5.06 -7.01 -8.08
C ARG A 28 5.92 -6.07 -8.91
N GLU A 29 5.35 -5.01 -9.47
CA GLU A 29 6.10 -4.06 -10.30
C GLU A 29 7.24 -3.38 -9.53
N LEU A 30 6.98 -3.02 -8.26
CA LEU A 30 7.99 -2.44 -7.38
C LEU A 30 9.11 -3.44 -7.05
N CYS A 31 8.77 -4.72 -6.82
CA CYS A 31 9.73 -5.81 -6.64
C CYS A 31 10.57 -6.06 -7.90
N LEU A 32 9.98 -5.89 -9.10
CA LEU A 32 10.68 -5.95 -10.38
C LEU A 32 11.57 -4.72 -10.64
N GLY A 33 11.57 -3.74 -9.74
CA GLY A 33 12.46 -2.58 -9.79
C GLY A 33 11.86 -1.34 -10.44
N SER A 34 10.56 -1.34 -10.74
CA SER A 34 9.85 -0.12 -11.16
C SER A 34 9.92 0.93 -10.04
N LYS A 35 10.45 2.11 -10.35
CA LYS A 35 10.64 3.20 -9.37
C LYS A 35 9.83 4.44 -9.69
N HIS A 36 9.27 4.54 -10.89
CA HIS A 36 8.48 5.70 -11.30
C HIS A 36 7.04 5.28 -11.60
N PHE A 37 6.13 6.23 -11.49
CA PHE A 37 4.72 6.01 -11.77
C PHE A 37 4.48 5.40 -13.16
N ASN A 38 5.19 5.91 -14.18
CA ASN A 38 5.05 5.42 -15.55
C ASN A 38 5.57 4.00 -15.74
N ASP A 39 6.60 3.59 -15.00
CA ASP A 39 7.13 2.22 -15.05
C ASP A 39 6.08 1.26 -14.52
N ILE A 40 5.54 1.56 -13.33
CA ILE A 40 4.47 0.77 -12.70
C ILE A 40 3.25 0.71 -13.64
N ARG A 41 2.84 1.84 -14.21
CA ARG A 41 1.68 1.92 -15.12
C ARG A 41 1.82 0.98 -16.33
N LYS A 42 3.03 0.82 -16.88
CA LYS A 42 3.30 -0.11 -17.99
C LYS A 42 3.07 -1.57 -17.57
N GLY A 43 3.40 -1.92 -16.33
CA GLY A 43 3.17 -3.25 -15.76
C GLY A 43 1.73 -3.54 -15.34
N VAL A 44 0.90 -2.50 -15.17
CA VAL A 44 -0.53 -2.62 -14.83
C VAL A 44 -1.45 -1.89 -15.83
N PRO A 45 -1.44 -2.25 -17.13
CA PRO A 45 -2.11 -1.48 -18.18
C PRO A 45 -3.63 -1.43 -18.06
N LYS A 46 -4.24 -2.39 -17.36
CA LYS A 46 -5.70 -2.45 -17.12
C LYS A 46 -6.16 -1.56 -15.97
N MET A 47 -5.25 -0.92 -15.24
CA MET A 47 -5.57 -0.01 -14.14
C MET A 47 -5.61 1.43 -14.63
N SER A 48 -6.63 2.19 -14.23
CA SER A 48 -6.67 3.61 -14.55
C SER A 48 -5.56 4.39 -13.81
N PRO A 49 -4.98 5.44 -14.41
CA PRO A 49 -3.95 6.26 -13.77
C PRO A 49 -4.42 6.89 -12.44
N THR A 50 -5.70 7.27 -12.38
CA THR A 50 -6.32 7.84 -11.17
C THR A 50 -6.37 6.82 -10.04
N LEU A 51 -6.77 5.58 -10.35
CA LEU A 51 -6.79 4.50 -9.37
C LEU A 51 -5.38 4.14 -8.90
N LEU A 52 -4.41 4.06 -9.82
CA LEU A 52 -3.01 3.82 -9.48
C LEU A 52 -2.48 4.90 -8.53
N SER A 53 -2.78 6.17 -8.80
CA SER A 53 -2.39 7.29 -7.95
C SER A 53 -3.00 7.19 -6.56
N LYS A 54 -4.29 6.83 -6.46
CA LYS A 54 -4.99 6.61 -5.19
C LYS A 54 -4.34 5.47 -4.40
N ARG A 55 -4.10 4.31 -5.03
CA ARG A 55 -3.47 3.16 -4.39
C ARG A 55 -2.06 3.43 -3.90
N LEU A 56 -1.24 4.12 -4.69
CA LEU A 56 0.10 4.49 -4.26
C LEU A 56 0.08 5.43 -3.04
N LYS A 57 -0.92 6.33 -2.94
CA LYS A 57 -1.11 7.18 -1.74
C LYS A 57 -1.56 6.36 -0.53
N GLU A 58 -2.47 5.39 -0.72
CA GLU A 58 -2.90 4.48 0.35
C GLU A 58 -1.71 3.65 0.87
N LEU A 59 -0.91 3.06 -0.02
CA LEU A 59 0.27 2.29 0.36
C LEU A 59 1.34 3.14 1.06
N GLU A 60 1.49 4.41 0.68
CA GLU A 60 2.32 5.38 1.38
C GLU A 60 1.75 5.72 2.77
N TRP A 61 0.45 5.93 2.89
CA TRP A 61 -0.24 6.16 4.15
C TRP A 61 -0.11 4.99 5.14
N HIS A 62 -0.17 3.76 4.64
CA HIS A 62 0.06 2.54 5.40
C HIS A 62 1.56 2.29 5.71
N GLY A 63 2.47 3.13 5.21
CA GLY A 63 3.91 3.01 5.45
C GLY A 63 4.57 1.85 4.67
N ILE A 64 3.89 1.30 3.66
CA ILE A 64 4.41 0.23 2.80
C ILE A 64 5.36 0.82 1.75
N LEU A 65 5.04 2.03 1.26
CA LEU A 65 5.85 2.76 0.28
C LEU A 65 6.36 4.07 0.85
N ASN A 66 7.53 4.50 0.37
CA ASN A 66 8.04 5.85 0.57
C ASN A 66 8.27 6.53 -0.78
N ARG A 67 7.87 7.80 -0.88
CA ARG A 67 8.27 8.67 -1.98
C ARG A 67 9.56 9.38 -1.63
N VAL A 68 10.58 9.16 -2.43
CA VAL A 68 11.87 9.84 -2.30
C VAL A 68 11.99 10.86 -3.42
N GLY A 69 12.16 12.13 -3.06
CA GLY A 69 12.51 13.18 -4.01
C GLY A 69 13.91 12.92 -4.58
N SER A 70 14.03 12.90 -5.91
CA SER A 70 15.33 12.93 -6.57
C SER A 70 15.73 14.39 -6.80
N PRO A 71 17.02 14.76 -6.68
CA PRO A 71 17.52 16.10 -7.01
C PRO A 71 17.19 16.56 -8.44
N ARG A 72 16.92 15.63 -9.36
CA ARG A 72 16.55 15.90 -10.76
C ARG A 72 15.05 16.14 -10.98
N GLY A 73 14.28 16.42 -9.93
CA GLY A 73 12.83 16.65 -10.02
C GLY A 73 11.98 15.39 -10.22
N SER A 74 12.58 14.21 -10.41
CA SER A 74 11.84 12.95 -10.49
C SER A 74 11.51 12.37 -9.11
N ARG A 75 10.25 12.05 -8.86
CA ARG A 75 9.84 11.35 -7.62
C ARG A 75 10.01 9.84 -7.82
N LYS A 76 10.84 9.22 -6.99
CA LYS A 76 11.06 7.77 -6.96
C LYS A 76 10.18 7.15 -5.88
N LEU A 77 9.68 5.95 -6.16
CA LEU A 77 8.97 5.09 -5.24
C LEU A 77 9.92 3.99 -4.79
N SER A 78 10.04 3.80 -3.48
CA SER A 78 10.73 2.66 -2.90
C SER A 78 9.78 1.91 -1.96
N MET A 79 9.78 0.58 -2.08
CA MET A 79 9.14 -0.29 -1.08
C MET A 79 9.97 -0.28 0.19
N PHE A 80 9.29 -0.13 1.33
CA PHE A 80 9.90 -0.26 2.64
C PHE A 80 9.55 -1.64 3.19
N LEU A 81 10.34 -2.66 2.84
CA LEU A 81 10.28 -3.94 3.55
C LEU A 81 11.11 -3.79 4.84
N ARG A 82 10.53 -3.15 5.87
CA ARG A 82 11.18 -3.08 7.19
C ARG A 82 11.32 -4.51 7.71
N ARG A 83 12.55 -5.04 7.70
CA ARG A 83 12.89 -6.23 8.49
C ARG A 83 12.73 -5.82 9.95
N GLN A 84 11.73 -6.41 10.62
CA GLN A 84 11.40 -6.34 12.05
C GLN A 84 10.23 -5.43 12.51
N GLU A 85 9.35 -6.13 13.23
CA GLU A 85 8.24 -5.72 14.09
C GLU A 85 7.11 -4.91 13.45
N MET A 86 6.26 -5.64 12.71
CA MET A 86 4.81 -5.39 12.71
C MET A 86 4.29 -5.57 14.14
N SER A 87 4.59 -4.62 15.03
CA SER A 87 3.83 -4.46 16.26
C SER A 87 2.43 -4.06 15.83
N PHE A 88 1.51 -5.03 15.89
CA PHE A 88 0.12 -4.97 15.47
C PHE A 88 -0.62 -3.72 15.97
N SER A 89 -0.16 -3.16 17.08
CA SER A 89 -0.62 -1.95 17.74
C SER A 89 -0.53 -0.70 16.85
N LYS A 90 0.46 -0.59 15.95
CA LYS A 90 0.60 0.59 15.08
C LYS A 90 -0.37 0.59 13.90
N LEU A 91 -0.81 -0.60 13.45
CA LEU A 91 -1.81 -0.70 12.39
C LEU A 91 -3.22 -0.40 12.93
N SER A 92 -3.52 -0.78 14.18
CA SER A 92 -4.82 -0.46 14.79
C SER A 92 -4.99 1.03 15.13
N MET A 93 -3.92 1.73 15.56
CA MET A 93 -4.03 3.15 15.95
C MET A 93 -4.25 4.12 14.79
N ARG A 94 -3.83 3.79 13.56
CA ARG A 94 -3.98 4.71 12.41
C ARG A 94 -5.22 4.43 11.55
N LEU A 95 -5.85 3.27 11.70
CA LEU A 95 -7.18 3.00 11.13
C LEU A 95 -8.31 3.52 12.04
N ALA A 96 -8.09 3.59 13.36
CA ALA A 96 -9.05 4.21 14.29
C ALA A 96 -9.17 5.74 14.15
N ALA A 97 -8.15 6.42 13.58
CA ALA A 97 -8.16 7.87 13.39
C ALA A 97 -8.93 8.33 12.12
N GLY A 98 -9.50 7.41 11.33
CA GLY A 98 -10.23 7.73 10.10
C GLY A 98 -11.74 7.43 10.12
N VAL A 99 -12.30 7.00 11.26
CA VAL A 99 -13.74 6.68 11.39
C VAL A 99 -14.38 7.45 12.55
N ARG A 100 -13.97 8.71 12.73
CA ARG A 100 -14.71 9.73 13.48
C ARG A 100 -14.43 11.06 12.81
N ASP A 101 -15.35 11.48 11.95
CA ASP A 101 -15.97 12.81 11.96
C ASP A 101 -16.80 12.99 10.68
N GLY A 102 -18.12 13.17 10.86
CA GLY A 102 -19.04 13.76 9.87
C GLY A 102 -19.83 12.78 9.02
#